data_AF-A0A3M0DWF8-F1
#
_entry.id   AF-A0A3M0DWF8-F1
#
_cell.length_a   1.000
_cell.length_b   1.000
_cell.length_c   1.000
_cell.angle_alpha   90.00
_cell.angle_beta   90.00
_cell.angle_gamma   90.00
#
_symmetry.space_group_name_H-M   'P 1'
#
loop_
_entity.id
_entity.type
_entity.pdbx_description
1 polymer ?
#
loop_
_entity_poly.entity_id
_entity_poly.type
_entity_poly.pdbx_seq_one_letter_code
_entity_poly.pdbx_strand_id
1 'polypeptide(L)'
;MIGLMLAFNLISLTNASAQQVMPSEPFVHAPVNWGDKAGEAEFHIVGDLAIITLRVSADEVLLVRRIENPSDALAVLADERLSFSWPALLTWAGSDLVVLRDKVLLRAKAAADIGLPNADLRGQTEENSGALQAAKLQYARVLNQSGRRKDAVTMLTQQIQSTPTTLDGQYDRMVLNIRLVSILFEDGDAAEVFNILDQYIKDDKTPPDARINYQVTLSQYLARSGNYRRALEDITKSLDDFLKINSQYNKSIKLPGSEAQFSWIQACALHGVGREKEAKAIVNSLNPALFSAKNAAQIRQARLNALLCMKDTKQLGIDFATMILTEPPASGLFQLLQPDNRAFLPERAVLRMAVKDPLFLKAASGHVRFLGGSLSSAVKEWRNNQ
;
A
#
# COMPACT_ATOMS: atom_id res chain seq x y z
N MET A 1 -13.57 16.01 -17.58
CA MET A 1 -14.35 15.88 -16.33
C MET A 1 -13.32 15.87 -15.22
N ILE A 2 -13.27 16.96 -14.45
CA ILE A 2 -12.23 17.20 -13.44
C ILE A 2 -12.55 16.27 -12.26
N GLY A 3 -11.60 15.41 -11.88
CA GLY A 3 -11.64 14.63 -10.65
C GLY A 3 -11.63 15.57 -9.45
N LEU A 4 -12.80 16.10 -9.15
CA LEU A 4 -13.13 16.98 -8.05
C LEU A 4 -12.77 16.24 -6.76
N MET A 5 -11.76 16.73 -6.05
CA MET A 5 -11.53 16.34 -4.66
C MET A 5 -12.77 16.70 -3.85
N LEU A 6 -13.54 15.70 -3.46
CA LEU A 6 -14.57 15.85 -2.43
C LEU A 6 -14.01 15.45 -1.07
N ALA A 7 -14.45 16.22 -0.09
CA ALA A 7 -13.98 16.27 1.27
C ALA A 7 -14.01 14.90 1.97
N PHE A 8 -13.00 14.68 2.82
CA PHE A 8 -13.11 13.68 3.88
C PHE A 8 -14.10 14.24 4.89
N ASN A 9 -15.31 13.69 4.91
CA ASN A 9 -16.08 13.68 6.14
C ASN A 9 -15.45 12.61 7.04
N LEU A 10 -14.97 13.03 8.21
CA LEU A 10 -15.01 12.17 9.37
C LEU A 10 -16.49 11.82 9.57
N ILE A 11 -16.91 10.67 9.05
CA ILE A 11 -18.20 10.11 9.43
C ILE A 11 -18.05 9.77 10.90
N SER A 12 -18.68 10.58 11.76
CA SER A 12 -19.04 10.11 13.09
C SER A 12 -19.93 8.90 12.87
N LEU A 13 -19.42 7.71 13.14
CA LEU A 13 -20.20 6.48 13.21
C LEU A 13 -21.05 6.53 14.48
N THR A 14 -22.03 7.42 14.53
CA THR A 14 -23.12 7.31 15.50
C THR A 14 -24.25 6.54 14.83
N ASN A 15 -24.59 5.41 15.45
CA ASN A 15 -25.70 4.49 15.16
C ASN A 15 -25.36 3.25 14.32
N ALA A 16 -24.53 2.37 14.89
CA ALA A 16 -24.80 0.94 14.77
C ALA A 16 -25.93 0.62 15.76
N SER A 17 -27.10 0.25 15.22
CA SER A 17 -28.21 -0.28 16.00
C SER A 17 -27.76 -1.50 16.78
N ALA A 18 -28.08 -1.52 18.08
CA ALA A 18 -27.81 -2.62 18.99
C ALA A 18 -28.54 -3.89 18.51
N GLN A 19 -27.87 -4.69 17.68
CA GLN A 19 -28.25 -6.07 17.48
C GLN A 19 -27.84 -6.85 18.72
N GLN A 20 -28.83 -7.54 19.27
CA GLN A 20 -28.77 -8.33 20.48
C GLN A 20 -27.66 -9.40 20.33
N VAL A 21 -26.53 -9.13 20.99
CA VAL A 21 -25.37 -10.01 21.00
C VAL A 21 -25.75 -11.25 21.82
N MET A 22 -25.85 -12.40 21.15
CA MET A 22 -25.88 -13.71 21.81
C MET A 22 -24.70 -13.81 22.79
N PRO A 23 -24.81 -14.50 23.93
CA PRO A 23 -23.74 -14.57 24.92
C PRO A 23 -22.53 -15.23 24.27
N SER A 24 -21.58 -14.40 23.84
CA SER A 24 -20.37 -14.81 23.17
C SER A 24 -19.44 -15.45 24.18
N GLU A 25 -18.70 -16.47 23.76
CA GLU A 25 -17.49 -16.89 24.46
C GLU A 25 -16.66 -15.65 24.85
N PRO A 26 -15.97 -15.67 26.00
CA PRO A 26 -15.14 -14.54 26.41
C PRO A 26 -14.17 -14.18 25.28
N PHE A 27 -14.30 -12.95 24.76
CA PHE A 27 -13.41 -12.44 23.73
C PHE A 27 -11.98 -12.52 24.24
N VAL A 28 -11.02 -12.88 23.39
CA VAL A 28 -9.62 -12.80 23.80
C VAL A 28 -9.20 -11.34 23.73
N HIS A 29 -8.61 -10.83 24.81
CA HIS A 29 -8.24 -9.42 24.94
C HIS A 29 -6.91 -9.24 25.66
N ALA A 30 -6.24 -8.11 25.42
CA ALA A 30 -5.04 -7.72 26.15
C ALA A 30 -4.84 -6.19 26.13
N PRO A 31 -4.15 -5.62 27.14
CA PRO A 31 -3.78 -4.21 27.11
C PRO A 31 -2.73 -3.96 26.02
N VAL A 32 -2.93 -2.90 25.23
CA VAL A 32 -1.99 -2.47 24.20
C VAL A 32 -1.74 -0.97 24.27
N ASN A 33 -0.55 -0.55 23.85
CA ASN A 33 -0.14 0.84 23.78
C ASN A 33 0.64 1.15 22.49
N TRP A 34 0.52 2.39 22.02
CA TRP A 34 1.31 2.94 20.92
C TRP A 34 1.26 4.47 20.93
N GLY A 35 2.40 5.12 20.70
CA GLY A 35 2.48 6.58 20.80
C GLY A 35 1.93 7.08 22.15
N ASP A 36 0.90 7.91 22.07
CA ASP A 36 0.16 8.48 23.20
C ASP A 36 -1.16 7.75 23.52
N LYS A 37 -1.45 6.63 22.84
CA LYS A 37 -2.69 5.87 22.98
C LYS A 37 -2.48 4.57 23.76
N ALA A 38 -3.46 4.22 24.58
CA ALA A 38 -3.53 2.95 25.29
C ALA A 38 -4.99 2.49 25.41
N GLY A 39 -5.21 1.19 25.53
CA GLY A 39 -6.52 0.62 25.76
C GLY A 39 -6.49 -0.91 25.77
N GLU A 40 -7.66 -1.52 25.87
CA GLU A 40 -7.81 -2.97 25.79
C GLU A 40 -8.11 -3.37 24.34
N ALA A 41 -7.19 -4.10 23.71
CA ALA A 41 -7.42 -4.65 22.39
C ALA A 41 -8.27 -5.92 22.51
N GLU A 42 -9.28 -6.05 21.66
CA GLU A 42 -10.20 -7.18 21.63
C GLU A 42 -10.19 -7.79 20.22
N PHE A 43 -10.17 -9.13 20.15
CA PHE A 43 -10.30 -9.85 18.89
C PHE A 43 -11.68 -10.51 18.77
N HIS A 44 -12.36 -10.21 17.67
CA HIS A 44 -13.71 -10.71 17.40
C HIS A 44 -13.75 -11.45 16.07
N ILE A 45 -14.48 -12.56 16.02
CA ILE A 45 -14.88 -13.24 14.79
C ILE A 45 -16.38 -13.12 14.66
N VAL A 46 -16.84 -12.48 13.59
CA VAL A 46 -18.26 -12.29 13.26
C VAL A 46 -18.51 -12.88 11.88
N GLY A 47 -18.97 -14.14 11.85
CA GLY A 47 -19.18 -14.87 10.60
C GLY A 47 -17.89 -15.06 9.80
N ASP A 48 -17.82 -14.45 8.61
CA ASP A 48 -16.68 -14.52 7.69
C ASP A 48 -15.70 -13.34 7.81
N LEU A 49 -15.85 -12.53 8.87
CA LEU A 49 -15.00 -11.39 9.17
C LEU A 49 -14.34 -11.57 10.55
N ALA A 50 -13.06 -11.21 10.63
CA ALA A 50 -12.36 -11.04 11.90
C ALA A 50 -11.95 -9.57 12.06
N ILE A 51 -12.08 -9.03 13.27
CA ILE A 51 -11.77 -7.63 13.57
C ILE A 51 -10.95 -7.52 14.85
N ILE A 52 -10.07 -6.52 14.89
CA ILE A 52 -9.44 -6.02 16.11
C ILE A 52 -10.07 -4.68 16.44
N THR A 53 -10.56 -4.53 17.66
CA THR A 53 -11.02 -3.27 18.22
C THR A 53 -10.16 -2.86 19.40
N LEU A 54 -10.14 -1.57 19.73
CA LEU A 54 -9.52 -1.04 20.94
C LEU A 54 -10.59 -0.36 21.78
N ARG A 55 -10.76 -0.82 23.02
CA ARG A 55 -11.55 -0.13 24.04
C ARG A 55 -10.64 0.85 24.79
N VAL A 56 -10.82 2.14 24.56
CA VAL A 56 -10.05 3.22 25.23
C VAL A 56 -10.70 3.56 26.58
N SER A 57 -12.03 3.56 26.61
CA SER A 57 -12.85 3.77 27.80
C SER A 57 -14.12 2.91 27.70
N ALA A 58 -14.98 2.94 28.72
CA ALA A 58 -16.23 2.17 28.71
C ALA A 58 -17.11 2.49 27.49
N ASP A 59 -17.10 3.75 27.04
CA ASP A 59 -17.97 4.28 25.99
C ASP A 59 -17.24 4.51 24.65
N GLU A 60 -15.93 4.26 24.58
CA GLU A 60 -15.12 4.49 23.38
C GLU A 60 -14.45 3.21 22.89
N VAL A 61 -14.96 2.69 21.77
CA VAL A 61 -14.39 1.55 21.05
C VAL A 61 -13.97 1.99 19.65
N LEU A 62 -12.69 1.84 19.34
CA LEU A 62 -12.10 2.18 18.06
C LEU A 62 -11.89 0.92 17.23
N LEU A 63 -12.21 0.97 15.94
CA LEU A 63 -11.79 -0.08 15.01
C LEU A 63 -10.29 0.06 14.75
N VAL A 64 -9.51 -0.96 15.11
CA VAL A 64 -8.07 -1.00 14.83
C VAL A 64 -7.82 -1.57 13.45
N ARG A 65 -8.43 -2.74 13.15
CA ARG A 65 -8.25 -3.42 11.86
C ARG A 65 -9.39 -4.38 11.55
N ARG A 66 -9.85 -4.36 10.30
CA ARG A 66 -10.59 -5.47 9.69
C ARG A 66 -9.60 -6.43 9.03
N ILE A 67 -9.74 -7.72 9.30
CA ILE A 67 -8.90 -8.75 8.71
C ILE A 67 -9.65 -9.33 7.51
N GLU A 68 -9.43 -8.70 6.35
CA GLU A 68 -10.18 -9.02 5.15
C GLU A 68 -9.39 -9.95 4.23
N ASN A 69 -8.06 -9.99 4.36
CA ASN A 69 -7.17 -10.78 3.50
C ASN A 69 -5.90 -11.26 4.22
N PRO A 70 -5.10 -12.15 3.59
CA PRO A 70 -3.87 -12.64 4.20
C PRO A 70 -2.86 -11.54 4.58
N SER A 71 -2.75 -10.46 3.80
CA SER A 71 -1.89 -9.31 4.14
C SER A 71 -2.33 -8.65 5.45
N ASP A 72 -3.65 -8.64 5.73
CA ASP A 72 -4.15 -8.11 6.99
C ASP A 72 -3.80 -9.00 8.18
N ALA A 73 -4.02 -10.30 8.02
CA ALA A 73 -3.70 -11.31 9.03
C ALA A 73 -2.18 -11.33 9.32
N LEU A 74 -1.33 -11.21 8.29
CA LEU A 74 0.11 -11.15 8.46
C LEU A 74 0.55 -9.95 9.29
N ALA A 75 -0.07 -8.77 9.14
CA ALA A 75 0.31 -7.64 9.98
C ALA A 75 -0.13 -7.80 11.44
N VAL A 76 -1.24 -8.50 11.71
CA VAL A 76 -1.64 -8.89 13.07
C VAL A 76 -0.68 -9.92 13.65
N LEU A 77 -0.32 -10.94 12.88
CA LEU A 77 0.60 -12.01 13.29
C LEU A 77 2.03 -11.51 13.49
N ALA A 78 2.41 -10.42 12.82
CA ALA A 78 3.73 -9.80 12.92
C ALA A 78 3.85 -8.79 14.07
N ASP A 79 2.76 -8.44 14.75
CA ASP A 79 2.73 -7.49 15.86
C ASP A 79 2.59 -8.23 17.20
N GLU A 80 3.66 -8.25 18.00
CA GLU A 80 3.72 -8.95 19.30
C GLU A 80 2.70 -8.42 20.31
N ARG A 81 2.28 -7.15 20.18
CA ARG A 81 1.24 -6.54 21.04
C ARG A 81 -0.11 -7.25 20.88
N LEU A 82 -0.31 -7.95 19.75
CA LEU A 82 -1.54 -8.67 19.44
C LEU A 82 -1.36 -10.19 19.56
N SER A 83 -0.32 -10.66 20.26
CA SER A 83 -0.04 -12.09 20.40
C SER A 83 -1.18 -12.91 21.01
N PHE A 84 -2.02 -12.28 21.85
CA PHE A 84 -3.23 -12.88 22.40
C PHE A 84 -4.21 -13.36 21.32
N SER A 85 -4.28 -12.71 20.17
CA SER A 85 -5.26 -13.02 19.12
C SER A 85 -4.80 -14.14 18.18
N TRP A 86 -3.51 -14.50 18.19
CA TRP A 86 -2.93 -15.37 17.17
C TRP A 86 -3.54 -16.78 17.12
N PRO A 87 -3.78 -17.50 18.24
CA PRO A 87 -4.37 -18.83 18.16
C PRO A 87 -5.76 -18.81 17.52
N ALA A 88 -6.61 -17.87 17.93
CA ALA A 88 -7.96 -17.72 17.38
C ALA A 88 -7.93 -17.29 15.90
N LEU A 89 -7.03 -16.37 15.53
CA LEU A 89 -6.84 -15.95 14.15
C LEU A 89 -6.38 -17.11 13.25
N LEU A 90 -5.41 -17.92 13.70
CA LEU A 90 -4.91 -19.05 12.91
C LEU A 90 -5.91 -20.21 12.82
N THR A 91 -6.75 -20.42 13.84
CA THR A 91 -7.89 -21.35 13.76
C THR A 91 -8.89 -20.92 12.69
N TRP A 92 -9.21 -19.63 12.64
CA TRP A 92 -10.17 -19.08 11.68
C TRP A 92 -9.61 -18.95 10.24
N ALA A 93 -8.36 -18.52 10.10
CA ALA A 93 -7.72 -18.23 8.82
C ALA A 93 -6.98 -19.45 8.20
N GLY A 94 -6.78 -20.52 8.98
CA GLY A 94 -5.87 -21.62 8.66
C GLY A 94 -4.44 -21.33 9.14
N SER A 95 -3.72 -22.38 9.55
CA SER A 95 -2.38 -22.29 10.15
C SER A 95 -1.29 -21.74 9.22
N ASP A 96 -1.56 -21.71 7.91
CA ASP A 96 -0.74 -21.14 6.83
C ASP A 96 -1.49 -20.04 6.04
N LEU A 97 -2.64 -19.60 6.54
CA LEU A 97 -3.56 -18.62 5.94
C LEU A 97 -4.23 -19.05 4.63
N VAL A 98 -4.13 -20.33 4.22
CA VAL A 98 -4.74 -20.80 2.96
C VAL A 98 -6.26 -20.72 2.97
N VAL A 99 -6.91 -21.00 4.11
CA VAL A 99 -8.39 -20.89 4.21
C VAL A 99 -8.84 -19.45 3.99
N LEU A 100 -8.14 -18.48 4.59
CA LEU A 100 -8.42 -17.06 4.37
C LEU A 100 -8.16 -16.64 2.92
N ARG A 101 -7.02 -17.07 2.33
CA ARG A 101 -6.68 -16.80 0.93
C ARG A 101 -7.79 -17.25 -0.01
N ASP A 102 -8.26 -18.48 0.12
CA ASP A 102 -9.24 -19.07 -0.79
C ASP A 102 -10.62 -18.42 -0.65
N LYS A 103 -11.04 -18.11 0.59
CA LYS A 103 -12.27 -17.32 0.85
C LYS A 103 -12.22 -15.95 0.18
N VAL A 104 -11.07 -15.27 0.27
CA VAL A 104 -10.90 -13.91 -0.27
C VAL A 104 -10.86 -13.90 -1.78
N LEU A 105 -10.21 -14.89 -2.40
CA LEU A 105 -10.25 -15.10 -3.84
C LEU A 105 -11.69 -15.26 -4.35
N LEU A 106 -12.48 -16.10 -3.68
CA LEU A 106 -13.88 -16.33 -4.04
C LEU A 106 -14.71 -15.05 -3.92
N ARG A 107 -14.60 -14.33 -2.79
CA ARG A 107 -15.33 -13.08 -2.56
C ARG A 107 -14.93 -11.98 -3.55
N ALA A 108 -13.62 -11.80 -3.79
CA ALA A 108 -13.12 -10.79 -4.72
C ALA A 108 -13.52 -11.09 -6.17
N LYS A 109 -13.56 -12.37 -6.57
CA LYS A 109 -14.09 -12.75 -7.87
C LYS A 109 -15.57 -12.39 -8.01
N ALA A 110 -16.40 -12.79 -7.05
CA ALA A 110 -17.84 -12.50 -7.09
C ALA A 110 -18.11 -10.98 -7.10
N ALA A 111 -17.34 -10.22 -6.32
CA ALA A 111 -17.35 -8.76 -6.27
C ALA A 111 -17.03 -8.12 -7.63
N ALA A 112 -15.98 -8.61 -8.31
CA ALA A 112 -15.60 -8.15 -9.64
C ALA A 112 -16.65 -8.52 -10.70
N ASP A 113 -17.27 -9.70 -10.60
CA ASP A 113 -18.31 -10.15 -11.54
C ASP A 113 -19.57 -9.27 -11.45
N ILE A 114 -19.93 -8.75 -10.27
CA ILE A 114 -21.07 -7.84 -10.07
C ILE A 114 -20.70 -6.35 -10.10
N GLY A 115 -19.41 -6.01 -10.16
CA GLY A 115 -18.92 -4.64 -10.21
C GLY A 115 -19.01 -3.85 -8.90
N LEU A 116 -18.97 -4.52 -7.74
CA LEU A 116 -19.03 -3.88 -6.42
C LEU A 116 -17.82 -4.29 -5.57
N PRO A 117 -16.97 -3.36 -5.11
CA PRO A 117 -15.85 -3.68 -4.22
C PRO A 117 -16.35 -4.34 -2.94
N ASN A 118 -15.63 -5.34 -2.44
CA ASN A 118 -16.04 -6.14 -1.27
C ASN A 118 -15.09 -5.99 -0.07
N ALA A 119 -14.15 -5.04 -0.13
CA ALA A 119 -13.23 -4.72 0.96
C ALA A 119 -12.86 -3.23 0.88
N ASP A 120 -12.13 -2.74 1.88
CA ASP A 120 -11.63 -1.37 1.86
C ASP A 120 -10.69 -1.16 0.64
N LEU A 121 -10.90 -0.05 -0.08
CA LEU A 121 -10.10 0.31 -1.25
C LEU A 121 -8.65 0.56 -0.83
N ARG A 122 -7.68 0.03 -1.59
CA ARG A 122 -6.26 0.15 -1.24
C ARG A 122 -5.50 0.98 -2.27
N GLY A 123 -5.23 2.22 -1.88
CA GLY A 123 -4.39 3.15 -2.62
C GLY A 123 -5.16 3.93 -3.67
N GLN A 124 -4.51 4.99 -4.14
CA GLN A 124 -5.12 6.03 -4.95
C GLN A 124 -5.77 5.54 -6.24
N THR A 125 -5.25 4.46 -6.84
CA THR A 125 -5.80 3.88 -8.08
C THR A 125 -7.16 3.24 -7.83
N GLU A 126 -7.34 2.48 -6.75
CA GLU A 126 -8.63 1.85 -6.41
C GLU A 126 -9.63 2.94 -6.00
N GLU A 127 -9.21 3.86 -5.12
CA GLU A 127 -10.02 4.96 -4.59
C GLU A 127 -10.62 5.88 -5.66
N ASN A 128 -9.87 6.16 -6.73
CA ASN A 128 -10.28 7.13 -7.75
C ASN A 128 -10.92 6.50 -9.00
N SER A 129 -11.06 5.18 -9.06
CA SER A 129 -11.50 4.47 -10.27
C SER A 129 -13.01 4.23 -10.36
N GLY A 130 -13.77 4.56 -9.32
CA GLY A 130 -15.19 4.20 -9.23
C GLY A 130 -15.42 2.71 -8.96
N ALA A 131 -16.63 2.34 -8.52
CA ALA A 131 -16.90 1.02 -7.93
C ALA A 131 -16.59 -0.16 -8.86
N LEU A 132 -17.05 -0.12 -10.12
CA LEU A 132 -16.85 -1.20 -11.08
C LEU A 132 -15.37 -1.49 -11.34
N GLN A 133 -14.58 -0.44 -11.55
CA GLN A 133 -13.17 -0.55 -11.85
C GLN A 133 -12.35 -0.89 -10.60
N ALA A 134 -12.73 -0.33 -9.45
CA ALA A 134 -12.15 -0.66 -8.16
C ALA A 134 -12.31 -2.15 -7.82
N ALA A 135 -13.48 -2.75 -8.08
CA ALA A 135 -13.72 -4.18 -7.87
C ALA A 135 -12.78 -5.06 -8.71
N LYS A 136 -12.56 -4.68 -9.97
CA LYS A 136 -11.62 -5.37 -10.88
C LYS A 136 -10.17 -5.24 -10.43
N LEU A 137 -9.75 -4.03 -10.04
CA LEU A 137 -8.40 -3.77 -9.51
C LEU A 137 -8.16 -4.53 -8.20
N GLN A 138 -9.16 -4.58 -7.33
CA GLN A 138 -9.13 -5.36 -6.09
C GLN A 138 -8.99 -6.86 -6.38
N TYR A 139 -9.74 -7.41 -7.34
CA TYR A 139 -9.62 -8.82 -7.71
C TYR A 139 -8.23 -9.13 -8.29
N ALA A 140 -7.70 -8.29 -9.17
CA ALA A 140 -6.34 -8.44 -9.69
C ALA A 140 -5.28 -8.40 -8.58
N ARG A 141 -5.44 -7.50 -7.59
CA ARG A 141 -4.57 -7.46 -6.40
C ARG A 141 -4.64 -8.75 -5.59
N VAL A 142 -5.85 -9.26 -5.32
CA VAL A 142 -6.05 -10.52 -4.58
C VAL A 142 -5.45 -11.71 -5.32
N LEU A 143 -5.60 -11.78 -6.65
CA LEU A 143 -4.95 -12.80 -7.48
C LEU A 143 -3.41 -12.73 -7.32
N ASN A 144 -2.82 -11.54 -7.45
CA ASN A 144 -1.37 -11.36 -7.27
C ASN A 144 -0.90 -11.80 -5.87
N GLN A 145 -1.56 -11.32 -4.82
CA GLN A 145 -1.23 -11.63 -3.42
C GLN A 145 -1.46 -13.11 -3.03
N SER A 146 -2.22 -13.85 -3.85
CA SER A 146 -2.49 -15.28 -3.64
C SER A 146 -1.59 -16.19 -4.47
N GLY A 147 -0.57 -15.65 -5.14
CA GLY A 147 0.32 -16.41 -6.02
C GLY A 147 -0.28 -16.74 -7.40
N ARG A 148 -1.45 -16.18 -7.73
CA ARG A 148 -2.15 -16.35 -9.01
C ARG A 148 -1.83 -15.19 -9.97
N ARG A 149 -0.55 -14.87 -10.07
CA ARG A 149 -0.05 -13.72 -10.80
C ARG A 149 -0.38 -13.78 -12.30
N LYS A 150 -0.16 -14.94 -12.93
CA LYS A 150 -0.48 -15.14 -14.35
C LYS A 150 -1.96 -14.85 -14.61
N ASP A 151 -2.84 -15.34 -13.74
CA ASP A 151 -4.29 -15.06 -13.81
C ASP A 151 -4.58 -13.56 -13.67
N ALA A 152 -3.88 -12.85 -12.77
CA ALA A 152 -4.02 -11.40 -12.63
C ALA A 152 -3.60 -10.64 -13.90
N VAL A 153 -2.46 -11.00 -14.49
CA VAL A 153 -1.94 -10.42 -15.73
C VAL A 153 -2.88 -10.69 -16.91
N THR A 154 -3.35 -11.92 -17.06
CA THR A 154 -4.32 -12.30 -18.10
C THR A 154 -5.62 -11.52 -17.96
N MET A 155 -6.17 -11.45 -16.74
CA MET A 155 -7.41 -10.72 -16.46
C MET A 155 -7.28 -9.23 -16.77
N LEU A 156 -6.20 -8.59 -16.32
CA LEU A 156 -5.96 -7.17 -16.59
C LEU A 156 -5.77 -6.90 -18.08
N THR A 157 -5.01 -7.75 -18.79
CA THR A 157 -4.79 -7.63 -20.24
C THR A 157 -6.12 -7.72 -21.00
N GLN A 158 -6.96 -8.71 -20.69
CA GLN A 158 -8.29 -8.86 -21.28
C GLN A 158 -9.19 -7.65 -20.98
N GLN A 159 -9.12 -7.14 -19.75
CA GLN A 159 -9.89 -5.96 -19.36
C GLN A 159 -9.42 -4.71 -20.13
N ILE A 160 -8.11 -4.48 -20.26
CA ILE A 160 -7.55 -3.35 -21.03
C ILE A 160 -7.99 -3.42 -22.50
N GLN A 161 -7.98 -4.62 -23.09
CA GLN A 161 -8.40 -4.83 -24.47
C GLN A 161 -9.89 -4.54 -24.69
N SER A 162 -10.74 -4.90 -23.72
CA SER A 162 -12.19 -4.73 -23.81
C SER A 162 -12.69 -3.34 -23.37
N THR A 163 -11.91 -2.58 -22.59
CA THR A 163 -12.29 -1.21 -22.20
C THR A 163 -12.42 -0.31 -23.44
N PRO A 164 -13.46 0.53 -23.58
CA PRO A 164 -13.61 1.42 -24.74
C PRO A 164 -12.43 2.37 -24.96
N THR A 165 -12.26 2.86 -26.18
CA THR A 165 -11.25 3.89 -26.53
C THR A 165 -11.78 5.33 -26.41
N THR A 166 -12.96 5.50 -25.81
CA THR A 166 -13.52 6.81 -25.48
C THR A 166 -12.64 7.54 -24.46
N LEU A 167 -12.83 8.86 -24.30
CA LEU A 167 -12.06 9.65 -23.34
C LEU A 167 -12.10 9.04 -21.93
N ASP A 168 -13.29 8.71 -21.41
CA ASP A 168 -13.44 8.07 -20.11
C ASP A 168 -12.78 6.68 -20.07
N GLY A 169 -12.94 5.90 -21.15
CA GLY A 169 -12.28 4.61 -21.31
C GLY A 169 -10.75 4.67 -21.32
N GLN A 170 -10.14 5.80 -21.71
CA GLN A 170 -8.69 5.99 -21.63
C GLN A 170 -8.20 6.12 -20.19
N TYR A 171 -8.96 6.75 -19.29
CA TYR A 171 -8.61 6.80 -17.87
C TYR A 171 -8.74 5.43 -17.21
N ASP A 172 -9.80 4.68 -17.55
CA ASP A 172 -9.98 3.30 -17.10
C ASP A 172 -8.82 2.41 -17.58
N ARG A 173 -8.42 2.54 -18.85
CA ARG A 173 -7.23 1.87 -19.39
C ARG A 173 -5.98 2.27 -18.63
N MET A 174 -5.81 3.54 -18.28
CA MET A 174 -4.65 4.01 -17.52
C MET A 174 -4.55 3.35 -16.15
N VAL A 175 -5.62 3.32 -15.36
CA VAL A 175 -5.57 2.70 -14.03
C VAL A 175 -5.31 1.19 -14.11
N LEU A 176 -5.87 0.51 -15.11
CA LEU A 176 -5.61 -0.90 -15.39
C LEU A 176 -4.16 -1.16 -15.79
N ASN A 177 -3.62 -0.37 -16.72
CA ASN A 177 -2.25 -0.49 -17.18
C ASN A 177 -1.27 -0.23 -16.04
N ILE A 178 -1.50 0.79 -15.20
CA ILE A 178 -0.65 1.07 -14.03
C ILE A 178 -0.61 -0.13 -13.07
N ARG A 179 -1.75 -0.79 -12.83
CA ARG A 179 -1.78 -2.01 -12.02
C ARG A 179 -1.06 -3.17 -12.71
N LEU A 180 -1.26 -3.36 -14.01
CA LEU A 180 -0.59 -4.40 -14.80
C LEU A 180 0.93 -4.24 -14.72
N VAL A 181 1.46 -3.05 -15.02
CA VAL A 181 2.90 -2.81 -15.00
C VAL A 181 3.49 -2.91 -13.59
N SER A 182 2.73 -2.60 -12.54
CA SER A 182 3.15 -2.84 -11.15
C SER A 182 3.36 -4.32 -10.89
N ILE A 183 2.44 -5.18 -11.35
CA ILE A 183 2.58 -6.62 -11.22
C ILE A 183 3.81 -7.07 -12.03
N LEU A 184 3.90 -6.70 -13.32
CA LEU A 184 5.02 -7.04 -14.20
C LEU A 184 6.38 -6.66 -13.59
N PHE A 185 6.51 -5.44 -13.08
CA PHE A 185 7.74 -4.96 -12.43
C PHE A 185 8.14 -5.84 -11.23
N GLU A 186 7.18 -6.30 -10.44
CA GLU A 186 7.41 -7.23 -9.33
C GLU A 186 7.89 -8.63 -9.78
N ASP A 187 7.91 -9.01 -11.08
CA ASP A 187 8.65 -10.25 -11.51
C ASP A 187 10.10 -9.97 -11.80
N GLY A 188 10.45 -8.70 -12.03
CA GLY A 188 11.70 -8.35 -12.69
C GLY A 188 11.56 -8.07 -14.19
N ASP A 189 10.34 -8.03 -14.76
CA ASP A 189 10.10 -7.72 -16.17
C ASP A 189 10.17 -6.20 -16.47
N ALA A 190 11.22 -5.54 -15.98
CA ALA A 190 11.36 -4.08 -16.09
C ALA A 190 11.36 -3.59 -17.55
N ALA A 191 11.93 -4.35 -18.47
CA ALA A 191 11.95 -4.00 -19.90
C ALA A 191 10.54 -3.95 -20.52
N GLU A 192 9.69 -4.92 -20.20
CA GLU A 192 8.30 -4.94 -20.66
C GLU A 192 7.50 -3.78 -20.07
N VAL A 193 7.71 -3.50 -18.77
CA VAL A 193 7.13 -2.33 -18.09
C VAL A 193 7.48 -1.03 -18.80
N PHE A 194 8.75 -0.82 -19.15
CA PHE A 194 9.18 0.39 -19.85
C PHE A 194 8.56 0.49 -21.24
N ASN A 195 8.51 -0.62 -21.99
CA ASN A 195 7.91 -0.66 -23.32
C ASN A 195 6.41 -0.30 -23.31
N ILE A 196 5.64 -0.90 -22.38
CA ILE A 196 4.21 -0.61 -22.23
C ILE A 196 4.00 0.87 -21.92
N LEU A 197 4.72 1.41 -20.93
CA LEU A 197 4.55 2.81 -20.52
C LEU A 197 4.98 3.79 -21.63
N ASP A 198 6.12 3.54 -22.29
CA ASP A 198 6.60 4.37 -23.39
C ASP A 198 5.61 4.41 -24.56
N GLN A 199 4.92 3.30 -24.85
CA GLN A 199 3.90 3.25 -25.89
C GLN A 199 2.75 4.23 -25.58
N TYR A 200 2.18 4.17 -24.38
CA TYR A 200 1.07 5.06 -24.01
C TYR A 200 1.51 6.52 -23.89
N ILE A 201 2.76 6.77 -23.49
CA ILE A 201 3.31 8.12 -23.43
C ILE A 201 3.38 8.75 -24.83
N LYS A 202 3.73 7.95 -25.85
CA LYS A 202 3.88 8.41 -27.24
C LYS A 202 2.57 8.41 -28.03
N ASP A 203 1.54 7.71 -27.57
CA ASP A 203 0.23 7.65 -28.22
C ASP A 203 -0.46 9.02 -28.15
N ASP A 204 -0.79 9.57 -29.33
CA ASP A 204 -1.47 10.86 -29.48
C ASP A 204 -2.93 10.82 -29.00
N LYS A 205 -3.53 9.62 -28.95
CA LYS A 205 -4.88 9.38 -28.42
C LYS A 205 -4.91 9.35 -26.89
N THR A 206 -3.78 9.21 -26.23
CA THR A 206 -3.71 9.28 -24.76
C THR A 206 -3.94 10.72 -24.30
N PRO A 207 -4.94 10.98 -23.43
CA PRO A 207 -5.19 12.32 -22.89
C PRO A 207 -3.93 12.91 -22.22
N PRO A 208 -3.67 14.23 -22.33
CA PRO A 208 -2.44 14.83 -21.81
C PRO A 208 -2.19 14.59 -20.31
N ASP A 209 -3.24 14.61 -19.49
CA ASP A 209 -3.16 14.35 -18.05
C ASP A 209 -2.98 12.85 -17.74
N ALA A 210 -3.60 11.95 -18.50
CA ALA A 210 -3.32 10.52 -18.43
C ALA A 210 -1.85 10.22 -18.80
N ARG A 211 -1.31 10.92 -19.81
CA ARG A 211 0.09 10.83 -20.23
C ARG A 211 1.05 11.18 -19.09
N ILE A 212 0.76 12.22 -18.30
CA ILE A 212 1.57 12.59 -17.12
C ILE A 212 1.60 11.44 -16.10
N ASN A 213 0.47 10.80 -15.83
CA ASN A 213 0.43 9.67 -14.89
C ASN A 213 1.28 8.48 -15.38
N TYR A 214 1.26 8.18 -16.69
CA TYR A 214 2.16 7.18 -17.26
C TYR A 214 3.64 7.58 -17.15
N GLN A 215 3.99 8.85 -17.40
CA GLN A 215 5.36 9.34 -17.26
C GLN A 215 5.86 9.30 -15.82
N VAL A 216 5.03 9.67 -14.85
CA VAL A 216 5.35 9.57 -13.41
C VAL A 216 5.58 8.11 -13.02
N THR A 217 4.70 7.21 -13.49
CA THR A 217 4.82 5.76 -13.26
C THR A 217 6.12 5.21 -13.87
N LEU A 218 6.44 5.59 -15.11
CA LEU A 218 7.68 5.21 -15.79
C LEU A 218 8.90 5.71 -15.03
N SER A 219 8.91 6.99 -14.62
CA SER A 219 10.00 7.60 -13.86
C SER A 219 10.24 6.87 -12.54
N GLN A 220 9.16 6.47 -11.85
CA GLN A 220 9.26 5.63 -10.64
C GLN A 220 10.00 4.33 -10.92
N TYR A 221 9.63 3.58 -11.95
CA TYR A 221 10.27 2.29 -12.23
C TYR A 221 11.69 2.45 -12.78
N LEU A 222 11.94 3.48 -13.60
CA LEU A 222 13.30 3.84 -14.04
C LEU A 222 14.21 4.15 -12.84
N ALA A 223 13.75 4.96 -11.89
CA ALA A 223 14.52 5.31 -10.70
C ALA A 223 14.84 4.05 -9.88
N ARG A 224 13.86 3.18 -9.63
CA ARG A 224 14.03 1.94 -8.87
C ARG A 224 14.95 0.93 -9.56
N SER A 225 14.96 0.90 -10.89
CA SER A 225 15.86 0.03 -11.69
C SER A 225 17.25 0.62 -11.93
N GLY A 226 17.54 1.83 -11.44
CA GLY A 226 18.85 2.45 -11.59
C GLY A 226 19.05 3.28 -12.86
N ASN A 227 18.00 3.50 -13.66
CA ASN A 227 18.01 4.39 -14.81
C ASN A 227 17.83 5.86 -14.39
N TYR A 228 18.67 6.31 -13.47
CA TYR A 228 18.47 7.55 -12.70
C TYR A 228 18.47 8.82 -13.55
N ARG A 229 19.32 8.91 -14.58
CA ARG A 229 19.39 10.09 -15.45
C ARG A 229 18.07 10.31 -16.19
N ARG A 230 17.58 9.26 -16.87
CA ARG A 230 16.30 9.29 -17.58
C ARG A 230 15.14 9.54 -16.61
N ALA A 231 15.14 8.88 -15.45
CA ALA A 231 14.12 9.10 -14.42
C ALA A 231 14.09 10.56 -13.96
N LEU A 232 15.25 11.21 -13.78
CA LEU A 232 15.35 12.60 -13.37
C LEU A 232 14.83 13.56 -14.45
N GLU A 233 15.18 13.30 -15.71
CA GLU A 233 14.70 14.08 -16.86
C GLU A 233 13.18 13.98 -16.98
N ASP A 234 12.65 12.75 -16.98
CA ASP A 234 11.21 12.48 -17.14
C ASP A 234 10.40 13.05 -15.98
N ILE A 235 10.82 12.84 -14.72
CA ILE A 235 10.04 13.33 -13.56
C ILE A 235 10.04 14.85 -13.45
N THR A 236 11.15 15.51 -13.81
CA THR A 236 11.24 16.98 -13.80
C THR A 236 10.30 17.56 -14.85
N LYS A 237 10.33 17.00 -16.07
CA LYS A 237 9.42 17.40 -17.14
C LYS A 237 7.95 17.19 -16.76
N SER A 238 7.62 16.03 -16.19
CA SER A 238 6.25 15.73 -15.77
C SER A 238 5.75 16.65 -14.66
N LEU A 239 6.63 17.07 -13.73
CA LEU A 239 6.28 18.07 -12.71
C LEU A 239 5.99 19.44 -13.36
N ASP A 240 6.83 19.89 -14.28
CA ASP A 240 6.61 21.15 -14.99
C ASP A 240 5.31 21.15 -15.79
N ASP A 241 5.04 20.07 -16.51
CA ASP A 241 3.81 19.92 -17.30
C ASP A 241 2.57 19.80 -16.40
N PHE A 242 2.70 19.11 -15.26
CA PHE A 242 1.67 19.06 -14.24
C PHE A 242 1.31 20.47 -13.74
N LEU A 243 2.30 21.28 -13.34
CA LEU A 243 2.09 22.64 -12.81
C LEU A 243 1.49 23.60 -13.84
N LYS A 244 1.82 23.45 -15.13
CA LYS A 244 1.21 24.26 -16.21
C LYS A 244 -0.29 24.00 -16.36
N ILE A 245 -0.69 22.73 -16.37
CA ILE A 245 -2.10 22.32 -16.50
C ILE A 245 -2.87 22.68 -15.23
N ASN A 246 -2.18 22.68 -14.09
CA ASN A 246 -2.73 22.88 -12.75
C ASN A 246 -2.34 24.27 -12.20
N SER A 247 -2.48 25.32 -13.01
CA SER A 247 -2.04 26.67 -12.64
C SER A 247 -2.70 27.26 -11.39
N GLN A 248 -3.91 26.81 -11.05
CA GLN A 248 -4.60 27.11 -9.78
C GLN A 248 -3.83 26.62 -8.53
N TYR A 249 -2.92 25.67 -8.72
CA TYR A 249 -2.04 25.13 -7.69
C TYR A 249 -0.69 25.86 -7.61
N ASN A 250 -0.35 26.73 -8.58
CA ASN A 250 0.84 27.61 -8.47
C ASN A 250 0.73 28.62 -7.31
N LYS A 251 -0.46 28.77 -6.70
CA LYS A 251 -0.73 29.68 -5.59
C LYS A 251 -1.30 29.01 -4.33
N SER A 252 -1.57 27.69 -4.34
CA SER A 252 -2.16 27.01 -3.19
C SER A 252 -1.39 25.73 -2.83
N ILE A 253 -1.06 25.60 -1.53
CA ILE A 253 -0.35 24.48 -0.90
C ILE A 253 -1.26 23.23 -0.86
N LYS A 254 -1.82 22.83 -2.01
CA LYS A 254 -2.92 21.87 -2.06
C LYS A 254 -2.74 20.85 -3.15
N LEU A 255 -1.68 20.04 -3.11
CA LEU A 255 -1.82 18.59 -3.35
C LEU A 255 -0.79 17.82 -2.51
N PRO A 256 -0.90 17.85 -1.17
CA PRO A 256 -0.10 17.02 -0.29
C PRO A 256 -0.40 15.55 -0.62
N GLY A 257 0.43 14.97 -1.47
CA GLY A 257 0.25 13.63 -1.99
C GLY A 257 0.85 13.42 -3.37
N SER A 258 0.31 14.08 -4.40
CA SER A 258 0.91 14.04 -5.75
C SER A 258 2.31 14.67 -5.74
N GLU A 259 2.49 15.79 -5.04
CA GLU A 259 3.82 16.41 -4.86
C GLU A 259 4.80 15.50 -4.12
N ALA A 260 4.30 14.71 -3.16
CA ALA A 260 5.12 13.74 -2.44
C ALA A 260 5.59 12.61 -3.38
N GLN A 261 4.73 12.19 -4.31
CA GLN A 261 5.07 11.23 -5.37
C GLN A 261 6.18 11.76 -6.28
N PHE A 262 6.05 13.00 -6.80
CA PHE A 262 7.13 13.63 -7.59
C PHE A 262 8.42 13.73 -6.77
N SER A 263 8.31 14.17 -5.52
CA SER A 263 9.45 14.43 -4.63
C SER A 263 10.27 13.17 -4.37
N TRP A 264 9.65 12.05 -4.00
CA TRP A 264 10.44 10.85 -3.68
C TRP A 264 11.13 10.25 -4.92
N ILE A 265 10.47 10.30 -6.09
CA ILE A 265 11.06 9.85 -7.36
C ILE A 265 12.25 10.74 -7.72
N GLN A 266 12.08 12.06 -7.62
CA GLN A 266 13.14 13.03 -7.88
C GLN A 266 14.30 12.86 -6.91
N ALA A 267 14.05 12.65 -5.61
CA ALA A 267 15.09 12.38 -4.61
C ALA A 267 15.91 11.14 -4.97
N CYS A 268 15.25 10.04 -5.34
CA CYS A 268 15.94 8.82 -5.75
C CYS A 268 16.79 9.04 -7.01
N ALA A 269 16.22 9.70 -8.02
CA ALA A 269 16.91 9.97 -9.27
C ALA A 269 18.12 10.92 -9.07
N LEU A 270 17.97 11.98 -8.26
CA LEU A 270 19.05 12.89 -7.88
C LEU A 270 20.17 12.14 -7.15
N HIS A 271 19.83 11.30 -6.18
CA HIS A 271 20.81 10.49 -5.46
C HIS A 271 21.60 9.60 -6.42
N GLY A 272 20.90 8.90 -7.31
CA GLY A 272 21.53 8.00 -8.28
C GLY A 272 22.41 8.66 -9.34
N VAL A 273 22.25 9.97 -9.60
CA VAL A 273 23.18 10.76 -10.44
C VAL A 273 24.26 11.50 -9.64
N GLY A 274 24.39 11.24 -8.33
CA GLY A 274 25.42 11.83 -7.47
C GLY A 274 25.07 13.19 -6.86
N ARG A 275 23.82 13.67 -7.00
CA ARG A 275 23.34 14.94 -6.40
C ARG A 275 22.79 14.70 -4.99
N GLU A 276 23.61 14.10 -4.13
CA GLU A 276 23.20 13.57 -2.83
C GLU A 276 22.64 14.65 -1.87
N LYS A 277 23.25 15.85 -1.84
CA LYS A 277 22.79 16.95 -0.98
C LYS A 277 21.36 17.37 -1.30
N GLU A 278 21.02 17.43 -2.59
CA GLU A 278 19.69 17.82 -3.05
C GLU A 278 18.66 16.72 -2.80
N ALA A 279 19.03 15.45 -3.04
CA ALA A 279 18.21 14.31 -2.69
C ALA A 279 17.87 14.30 -1.18
N LYS A 280 18.86 14.51 -0.31
CA LYS A 280 18.66 14.59 1.14
C LYS A 280 17.77 15.76 1.56
N ALA A 281 17.90 16.92 0.91
CA ALA A 281 17.03 18.06 1.18
C ALA A 281 15.55 17.73 0.89
N ILE A 282 15.27 17.05 -0.23
CA ILE A 282 13.92 16.59 -0.56
C ILE A 282 13.43 15.53 0.43
N VAL A 283 14.24 14.53 0.79
CA VAL A 283 13.84 13.52 1.79
C VAL A 283 13.51 14.16 3.14
N ASN A 284 14.26 15.18 3.55
CA ASN A 284 14.03 15.91 4.79
C ASN A 284 12.75 16.76 4.75
N SER A 285 12.33 17.26 3.57
CA SER A 285 11.05 17.96 3.43
C SER A 285 9.85 17.00 3.49
N LEU A 286 10.04 15.72 3.20
CA LEU A 286 9.05 14.65 3.39
C LEU A 286 8.91 14.21 4.86
N ASN A 287 8.97 15.14 5.81
CA ASN A 287 8.80 14.84 7.23
C ASN A 287 7.31 14.81 7.60
N PRO A 288 6.72 13.66 7.97
CA PRO A 288 5.29 13.56 8.27
C PRO A 288 4.82 14.44 9.42
N ALA A 289 5.71 14.84 10.35
CA ALA A 289 5.38 15.74 11.45
C ALA A 289 5.05 17.19 10.99
N LEU A 290 5.41 17.56 9.77
CA LEU A 290 5.12 18.87 9.19
C LEU A 290 3.76 18.96 8.50
N PHE A 291 3.01 17.85 8.45
CA PHE A 291 1.74 17.76 7.73
C PHE A 291 0.59 17.37 8.67
N SER A 292 -0.64 17.67 8.24
CA SER A 292 -1.84 17.25 8.98
C SER A 292 -1.89 15.71 9.09
N ALA A 293 -2.56 15.21 10.14
CA ALA A 293 -2.73 13.77 10.35
C ALA A 293 -3.27 13.03 9.11
N LYS A 294 -4.16 13.68 8.35
CA LYS A 294 -4.71 13.17 7.09
C LYS A 294 -3.63 12.88 6.04
N ASN A 295 -2.62 13.75 5.92
CA ASN A 295 -1.59 13.63 4.89
C ASN A 295 -0.32 12.93 5.39
N ALA A 296 -0.12 12.85 6.71
CA ALA A 296 1.06 12.27 7.33
C ALA A 296 1.35 10.84 6.87
N ALA A 297 0.33 10.00 6.67
CA ALA A 297 0.48 8.64 6.17
C ALA A 297 1.09 8.59 4.76
N GLN A 298 0.59 9.43 3.86
CA GLN A 298 1.09 9.50 2.48
C GLN A 298 2.50 10.06 2.40
N ILE A 299 2.81 11.10 3.19
CA ILE A 299 4.15 11.68 3.27
C ILE A 299 5.15 10.65 3.81
N ARG A 300 4.75 9.90 4.84
CA ARG A 300 5.55 8.81 5.39
C ARG A 300 5.83 7.73 4.34
N GLN A 301 4.82 7.32 3.57
CA GLN A 301 5.02 6.37 2.49
C GLN A 301 5.97 6.90 1.41
N ALA A 302 5.85 8.16 1.01
CA ALA A 302 6.77 8.79 0.06
C ALA A 302 8.21 8.82 0.60
N ARG A 303 8.38 9.17 1.87
CA ARG A 303 9.69 9.16 2.55
C ARG A 303 10.30 7.76 2.58
N LEU A 304 9.54 6.74 2.96
CA LEU A 304 10.01 5.35 2.94
C LEU A 304 10.40 4.90 1.52
N ASN A 305 9.60 5.27 0.51
CA ASN A 305 9.93 4.99 -0.90
C ASN A 305 11.25 5.65 -1.33
N ALA A 306 11.47 6.92 -0.95
CA ALA A 306 12.72 7.62 -1.22
C ALA A 306 13.91 6.88 -0.59
N LEU A 307 13.83 6.58 0.70
CA LEU A 307 14.90 5.93 1.45
C LEU A 307 15.23 4.53 0.91
N LEU A 308 14.20 3.74 0.59
CA LEU A 308 14.36 2.42 -0.05
C LEU A 308 15.08 2.54 -1.40
N CYS A 309 14.65 3.45 -2.25
CA CYS A 309 15.19 3.64 -3.60
C CYS A 309 16.62 4.22 -3.57
N MET A 310 16.90 5.15 -2.66
CA MET A 310 18.23 5.70 -2.40
C MET A 310 19.18 4.70 -1.71
N LYS A 311 18.66 3.56 -1.23
CA LYS A 311 19.38 2.54 -0.48
C LYS A 311 19.98 3.07 0.84
N ASP A 312 19.32 4.06 1.45
CA ASP A 312 19.74 4.64 2.74
C ASP A 312 19.25 3.76 3.90
N THR A 313 19.96 2.65 4.13
CA THR A 313 19.59 1.64 5.14
C THR A 313 19.61 2.19 6.56
N LYS A 314 20.50 3.13 6.86
CA LYS A 314 20.65 3.73 8.18
C LYS A 314 19.46 4.62 8.53
N GLN A 315 19.12 5.56 7.65
CA GLN A 315 17.97 6.43 7.90
C GLN A 315 16.66 5.64 7.87
N LEU A 316 16.57 4.61 7.00
CA LEU A 316 15.43 3.71 6.98
C LEU A 316 15.26 2.94 8.32
N GLY A 317 16.36 2.47 8.91
CA GLY A 317 16.34 1.82 10.23
C GLY A 317 15.87 2.76 11.36
N ILE A 318 16.31 4.02 11.35
CA ILE A 318 15.87 5.06 12.30
C ILE A 318 14.37 5.35 12.14
N ASP A 319 13.90 5.52 10.91
CA ASP A 319 12.50 5.78 10.61
C ASP A 319 11.63 4.59 11.06
N PHE A 320 12.04 3.35 10.78
CA PHE A 320 11.32 2.16 11.26
C PHE A 320 11.30 2.05 12.78
N ALA A 321 12.41 2.33 13.46
CA ALA A 321 12.46 2.33 14.92
C ALA A 321 11.44 3.32 15.51
N THR A 322 11.32 4.50 14.91
CA THR A 322 10.33 5.52 15.32
C THR A 322 8.90 5.06 15.02
N MET A 323 8.68 4.46 13.85
CA MET A 323 7.36 3.99 13.43
C MET A 323 6.85 2.83 14.30
N ILE A 324 7.69 1.87 14.69
CA ILE A 324 7.27 0.74 15.55
C ILE A 324 6.61 1.23 16.84
N LEU A 325 7.14 2.30 17.42
CA LEU A 325 6.67 2.87 18.68
C LEU A 325 5.41 3.73 18.53
N THR A 326 5.13 4.24 17.33
CA THR A 326 4.10 5.27 17.11
C THR A 326 2.96 4.81 16.20
N GLU A 327 3.15 3.76 15.41
CA GLU A 327 2.12 3.22 14.53
C GLU A 327 1.07 2.40 15.30
N PRO A 328 -0.21 2.49 14.88
CA PRO A 328 -1.26 1.65 15.43
C PRO A 328 -0.92 0.15 15.36
N PRO A 329 -1.45 -0.66 16.30
CA PRO A 329 -1.35 -2.11 16.23
C PRO A 329 -1.82 -2.67 14.90
N ALA A 330 -1.12 -3.71 14.41
CA ALA A 330 -1.34 -4.33 13.11
C ALA A 330 -1.32 -3.37 11.91
N SER A 331 -0.63 -2.23 11.98
CA SER A 331 -0.45 -1.38 10.80
C SER A 331 0.29 -2.11 9.66
N GLY A 332 0.20 -1.59 8.44
CA GLY A 332 0.92 -2.13 7.28
C GLY A 332 2.45 -2.18 7.46
N LEU A 333 3.00 -1.43 8.41
CA LEU A 333 4.42 -1.49 8.78
C LEU A 333 4.86 -2.91 9.15
N PHE A 334 4.10 -3.63 9.97
CA PHE A 334 4.52 -4.93 10.48
C PHE A 334 4.65 -5.99 9.38
N GLN A 335 3.84 -5.85 8.32
CA GLN A 335 4.00 -6.65 7.11
C GLN A 335 5.19 -6.16 6.27
N LEU A 336 5.37 -4.85 6.12
CA LEU A 336 6.50 -4.26 5.39
C LEU A 336 7.85 -4.68 5.98
N LEU A 337 7.96 -4.78 7.31
CA LEU A 337 9.19 -5.18 8.01
C LEU A 337 9.58 -6.64 7.80
N GLN A 338 8.69 -7.49 7.25
CA GLN A 338 9.01 -8.89 7.02
C GLN A 338 10.08 -9.01 5.93
N PRO A 339 11.25 -9.59 6.23
CA PRO A 339 12.39 -9.65 5.29
C PRO A 339 12.10 -10.50 4.05
N ASP A 340 11.03 -11.30 4.12
CA ASP A 340 10.57 -12.16 3.05
C ASP A 340 9.33 -11.65 2.30
N ASN A 341 8.77 -10.50 2.70
CA ASN A 341 7.76 -9.80 1.93
C ASN A 341 8.32 -9.46 0.54
N ARG A 342 7.50 -9.65 -0.50
CA ARG A 342 7.88 -9.39 -1.90
C ARG A 342 7.41 -8.04 -2.43
N ALA A 343 6.76 -7.22 -1.62
CA ALA A 343 6.63 -5.80 -1.92
C ALA A 343 8.04 -5.23 -2.14
N PHE A 344 8.27 -4.57 -3.28
CA PHE A 344 9.55 -3.93 -3.62
C PHE A 344 10.73 -4.91 -3.71
N LEU A 345 10.58 -5.98 -4.51
CA LEU A 345 11.65 -6.97 -4.74
C LEU A 345 13.02 -6.38 -5.07
N PRO A 346 13.15 -5.34 -5.93
CA PRO A 346 14.44 -4.72 -6.21
C PRO A 346 15.12 -4.11 -4.96
N GLU A 347 14.34 -3.66 -3.98
CA GLU A 347 14.80 -2.99 -2.77
C GLU A 347 14.85 -3.91 -1.54
N ARG A 348 14.49 -5.20 -1.67
CA ARG A 348 14.43 -6.15 -0.53
C ARG A 348 15.76 -6.30 0.21
N ALA A 349 16.88 -6.21 -0.49
CA ALA A 349 18.21 -6.23 0.14
C ALA A 349 18.42 -5.03 1.07
N VAL A 350 17.91 -3.85 0.68
CA VAL A 350 17.97 -2.62 1.48
C VAL A 350 17.15 -2.79 2.76
N LEU A 351 15.92 -3.29 2.64
CA LEU A 351 15.07 -3.57 3.80
C LEU A 351 15.73 -4.55 4.77
N ARG A 352 16.29 -5.66 4.27
CA ARG A 352 17.00 -6.67 5.09
C ARG A 352 18.21 -6.10 5.82
N MET A 353 18.85 -5.07 5.27
CA MET A 353 19.95 -4.37 5.94
C MET A 353 19.42 -3.38 6.97
N ALA A 354 18.36 -2.63 6.67
CA ALA A 354 17.75 -1.67 7.59
C ALA A 354 17.22 -2.34 8.86
N VAL A 355 16.58 -3.52 8.75
CA VAL A 355 16.09 -4.28 9.92
C VAL A 355 17.20 -4.94 10.75
N LYS A 356 18.47 -4.81 10.34
CA LYS A 356 19.63 -5.20 11.14
C LYS A 356 20.28 -4.02 11.87
N ASP A 357 19.77 -2.81 11.66
CA ASP A 357 20.27 -1.63 12.37
C ASP A 357 20.06 -1.79 13.89
N PRO A 358 21.05 -1.46 14.74
CA PRO A 358 20.93 -1.62 16.19
C PRO A 358 19.76 -0.84 16.81
N LEU A 359 19.44 0.35 16.30
CA LEU A 359 18.30 1.14 16.80
C LEU A 359 16.98 0.46 16.44
N PHE A 360 16.89 -0.07 15.22
CA PHE A 360 15.74 -0.88 14.82
C PHE A 360 15.59 -2.10 15.72
N LEU A 361 16.64 -2.91 15.91
CA LEU A 361 16.57 -4.14 16.70
C LEU A 361 16.13 -3.87 18.14
N LYS A 362 16.61 -2.76 18.71
CA LYS A 362 16.18 -2.31 20.04
C LYS A 362 14.69 -1.97 20.07
N ALA A 363 14.19 -1.20 19.09
CA ALA A 363 12.78 -0.82 19.01
C ALA A 363 11.86 -2.01 18.68
N ALA A 364 12.31 -2.95 17.86
CA ALA A 364 11.57 -4.13 17.43
C ALA A 364 11.39 -5.16 18.54
N SER A 365 12.29 -5.17 19.54
CA SER A 365 12.22 -6.10 20.68
C SER A 365 10.88 -5.95 21.41
N GLY A 366 10.14 -7.05 21.52
CA GLY A 366 8.80 -7.07 22.14
C GLY A 366 7.68 -6.45 21.31
N HIS A 367 7.95 -6.02 20.08
CA HIS A 367 6.94 -5.40 19.21
C HIS A 367 6.78 -6.12 17.87
N VAL A 368 7.87 -6.60 17.28
CA VAL A 368 7.87 -7.20 15.94
C VAL A 368 8.18 -8.68 16.03
N ARG A 369 7.28 -9.50 15.47
CA ARG A 369 7.52 -10.91 15.19
C ARG A 369 7.92 -11.07 13.72
N PHE A 370 9.07 -11.69 13.49
CA PHE A 370 9.45 -12.14 12.16
C PHE A 370 8.76 -13.48 11.85
N LEU A 371 7.95 -13.48 10.80
CA LEU A 371 7.12 -14.62 10.41
C LEU A 371 7.92 -15.65 9.62
N GLY A 372 7.68 -16.93 9.91
CA GLY A 372 8.34 -18.08 9.28
C GLY A 372 7.52 -19.36 9.42
N GLY A 373 8.14 -20.52 9.20
CA GLY A 373 7.45 -21.82 9.32
C GLY A 373 6.28 -21.94 8.35
N SER A 374 5.10 -22.34 8.86
CA SER A 374 3.86 -22.49 8.08
C SER A 374 3.42 -21.20 7.37
N LEU A 375 3.78 -20.03 7.91
CA LEU A 375 3.41 -18.73 7.33
C LEU A 375 4.36 -18.27 6.21
N SER A 376 5.46 -18.97 5.97
CA SER A 376 6.48 -18.57 4.99
C SER A 376 5.91 -18.41 3.58
N SER A 377 4.97 -19.28 3.20
CA SER A 377 4.29 -19.19 1.91
C SER A 377 3.45 -17.93 1.82
N ALA A 378 2.63 -17.62 2.83
CA ALA A 378 1.80 -16.41 2.85
C ALA A 378 2.64 -15.12 2.84
N VAL A 379 3.74 -15.06 3.61
CA VAL A 379 4.68 -13.93 3.60
C VAL A 379 5.28 -13.68 2.20
N LYS A 380 5.50 -14.77 1.45
CA LYS A 380 6.00 -14.74 0.07
C LYS A 380 4.88 -14.73 -0.99
N GLU A 381 3.65 -14.49 -0.56
CA GLU A 381 2.45 -14.48 -1.42
C GLU A 381 2.27 -15.76 -2.25
N TRP A 382 2.64 -16.91 -1.68
CA TRP A 382 2.62 -18.24 -2.30
C TRP A 382 3.39 -18.36 -3.63
N ARG A 383 4.30 -17.42 -3.92
CA ARG A 383 5.06 -17.37 -5.18
C ARG A 383 6.16 -18.43 -5.30
N ASN A 384 6.40 -19.26 -4.28
CA ASN A 384 7.46 -20.29 -4.28
C ASN A 384 6.98 -21.69 -4.70
N ASN A 385 5.70 -21.85 -5.03
CA ASN A 385 5.10 -23.14 -5.38
C ASN A 385 4.88 -23.32 -6.90
N GLN A 386 5.59 -22.56 -7.75
CA GLN A 386 5.49 -22.64 -9.21
C GLN A 386 6.86 -22.66 -9.87
#